data_AF-A0A7G9FNM3-F1
#
_entry.id   AF-A0A7G9FNM3-F1
#
_cell.length_a   1.000
_cell.length_b   1.000
_cell.length_c   1.000
_cell.angle_alpha   90.00
_cell.angle_beta   90.00
_cell.angle_gamma   90.00
#
_symmetry.space_group_name_H-M   'P 1'
#
loop_
_entity.id
_entity.type
_entity.pdbx_description
1 polymer ?
#
loop_
_entity_poly.entity_id
_entity_poly.type
_entity_poly.pdbx_seq_one_letter_code
_entity_poly.pdbx_strand_id
1 'polypeptide(L)'
;MEQTGGKWMSLIGAYMIVKGIVNLILGFSVGNIVTLLISGVLAFLIIKGVPYMNYVTGAYLALMSVIHIIPNIQGHHWFYLAEGIIDLIAAVVLFTSGRTKES
;
A
#
# COMPACT_ATOMS: atom_id res chain seq x y z
N MET A 1 12.67 -11.69 16.49
CA MET A 1 11.78 -10.61 15.98
C MET A 1 11.68 -10.57 14.45
N GLU A 2 12.46 -11.37 13.70
CA GLU A 2 12.44 -11.39 12.22
C GLU A 2 11.23 -12.10 11.56
N GLN A 3 10.66 -13.14 12.19
CA GLN A 3 9.51 -13.87 11.59
C GLN A 3 8.22 -13.04 11.55
N THR A 4 8.00 -12.15 12.52
CA THR A 4 6.78 -11.36 12.62
C THR A 4 6.75 -10.27 11.55
N GLY A 5 7.88 -9.59 11.30
CA GLY A 5 7.99 -8.55 10.28
C GLY A 5 7.73 -9.08 8.86
N GLY A 6 8.31 -10.24 8.51
CA GLY A 6 8.10 -10.85 7.18
C GLY A 6 6.64 -11.23 6.90
N LYS A 7 5.90 -11.67 7.93
CA LYS A 7 4.46 -11.97 7.81
C LYS A 7 3.64 -10.71 7.51
N TRP A 8 3.90 -9.60 8.20
CA TRP A 8 3.20 -8.34 7.98
C TRP A 8 3.50 -7.75 6.59
N MET A 9 4.75 -7.82 6.15
CA MET A 9 5.19 -7.42 4.82
C MET A 9 4.45 -8.18 3.71
N SER A 10 4.32 -9.50 3.84
CA SER A 10 3.56 -10.32 2.88
C SER A 10 2.06 -10.01 2.90
N LEU A 11 1.49 -9.76 4.07
CA LEU A 11 0.08 -9.37 4.24
C LEU A 11 -0.22 -8.03 3.57
N ILE A 12 0.63 -7.02 3.79
CA ILE A 12 0.48 -5.69 3.20
C ILE A 12 0.68 -5.76 1.69
N GLY A 13 1.67 -6.52 1.21
CA GLY A 13 1.85 -6.76 -0.22
C GLY A 13 0.61 -7.39 -0.87
N ALA A 14 0.02 -8.41 -0.25
CA ALA A 14 -1.21 -9.04 -0.74
C ALA A 14 -2.39 -8.05 -0.72
N TYR A 15 -2.54 -7.26 0.35
CA TYR A 15 -3.56 -6.23 0.45
C TYR A 15 -3.48 -5.22 -0.71
N MET A 16 -2.27 -4.75 -1.05
CA MET A 16 -2.07 -3.79 -2.14
C MET A 16 -2.55 -4.33 -3.50
N ILE A 17 -2.34 -5.62 -3.76
CA ILE A 17 -2.84 -6.28 -4.99
C ILE A 17 -4.36 -6.35 -4.98
N VAL A 18 -4.95 -6.85 -3.89
CA VAL A 18 -6.41 -7.01 -3.76
C VAL A 18 -7.10 -5.65 -3.92
N LYS A 19 -6.59 -4.62 -3.24
CA LYS A 19 -7.08 -3.24 -3.37
C LYS A 19 -7.01 -2.75 -4.82
N GLY A 20 -5.87 -2.94 -5.49
CA GLY A 20 -5.72 -2.50 -6.88
C GLY A 20 -6.71 -3.19 -7.83
N ILE A 21 -6.99 -4.48 -7.61
CA ILE A 21 -8.01 -5.22 -8.38
C ILE A 21 -9.41 -4.67 -8.09
N VAL A 22 -9.76 -4.43 -6.82
CA VAL A 22 -11.04 -3.83 -6.44
C VAL A 22 -11.22 -2.46 -7.10
N ASN A 23 -10.20 -1.61 -7.06
CA ASN A 23 -10.24 -0.29 -7.72
C ASN A 23 -10.41 -0.39 -9.23
N LEU A 24 -9.81 -1.39 -9.87
CA LEU A 24 -9.99 -1.62 -11.31
C LEU A 24 -11.41 -2.08 -11.66
N ILE A 25 -12.05 -2.89 -10.81
CA ILE A 25 -13.44 -3.34 -11.00
C ILE A 25 -14.43 -2.20 -10.77
N LEU A 26 -14.22 -1.39 -9.73
CA LEU A 26 -15.12 -0.30 -9.36
C LEU A 26 -15.04 0.90 -10.31
N GLY A 27 -13.86 1.14 -10.90
CA GLY A 27 -13.63 2.26 -11.81
C GLY A 27 -12.59 1.92 -12.85
N PHE A 28 -12.95 1.10 -13.83
CA PHE A 28 -12.00 0.69 -14.86
C PHE A 28 -11.42 1.90 -15.60
N SER A 29 -10.11 2.09 -15.49
CA SER A 29 -9.39 3.22 -16.08
C SER A 29 -7.91 2.89 -16.22
N VAL A 30 -7.26 3.48 -17.23
CA VAL A 30 -5.80 3.39 -17.42
C VAL A 30 -5.06 3.82 -16.15
N GLY A 31 -5.56 4.83 -15.44
CA GLY A 31 -5.00 5.27 -14.16
C GLY A 31 -4.97 4.14 -13.12
N ASN A 32 -6.06 3.37 -13.01
CA ASN A 32 -6.17 2.26 -12.06
C ASN A 32 -5.32 1.04 -12.46
N ILE A 33 -5.09 0.84 -13.76
CA ILE A 33 -4.13 -0.17 -14.24
C ILE A 33 -2.71 0.21 -13.83
N VAL A 34 -2.33 1.48 -14.02
CA VAL A 34 -0.99 1.97 -13.65
C VAL A 34 -0.76 1.88 -12.14
N THR A 35 -1.72 2.28 -11.32
CA THR A 35 -1.60 2.19 -9.86
C THR A 35 -1.52 0.75 -9.37
N LEU A 36 -2.25 -0.18 -9.98
CA LEU A 36 -2.14 -1.62 -9.70
C LEU A 36 -0.75 -2.16 -10.06
N LEU A 37 -0.18 -1.78 -11.21
CA LEU A 37 1.16 -2.20 -11.61
C LEU A 37 2.23 -1.69 -10.64
N ILE A 38 2.18 -0.41 -10.27
CA ILE A 38 3.09 0.17 -9.27
C ILE A 38 2.94 -0.58 -7.94
N SER A 39 1.71 -0.82 -7.51
CA SER A 39 1.42 -1.54 -6.27
C SER A 39 1.96 -2.97 -6.29
N GLY A 40 1.87 -3.65 -7.44
CA GLY A 40 2.42 -4.99 -7.62
C GLY A 40 3.94 -5.04 -7.58
N VAL A 41 4.62 -4.08 -8.22
CA VAL A 41 6.08 -3.97 -8.13
C VAL A 41 6.52 -3.70 -6.69
N LEU A 42 5.87 -2.77 -5.99
CA LEU A 42 6.18 -2.45 -4.60
C LEU A 42 5.94 -3.65 -3.66
N ALA A 43 4.83 -4.36 -3.84
CA ALA A 43 4.52 -5.57 -3.09
C ALA A 43 5.58 -6.66 -3.32
N PHE A 44 5.97 -6.89 -4.59
CA PHE A 44 7.01 -7.86 -4.93
C PHE A 44 8.36 -7.52 -4.29
N LEU A 45 8.77 -6.25 -4.32
CA LEU A 45 10.04 -5.79 -3.76
C LEU A 45 10.10 -5.94 -2.23
N ILE A 46 9.00 -5.66 -1.53
CA ILE A 46 8.90 -5.89 -0.08
C ILE A 46 8.94 -7.38 0.25
N ILE A 47 8.19 -8.22 -0.48
CA ILE A 47 8.16 -9.68 -0.26
C ILE A 47 9.53 -10.32 -0.53
N LYS A 48 10.24 -9.83 -1.56
CA LYS A 48 11.64 -10.20 -1.85
C LYS A 48 12.61 -9.79 -0.73
N GLY A 49 12.19 -8.90 0.16
CA GLY A 49 13.03 -8.38 1.24
C GLY A 49 14.11 -7.43 0.76
N VAL A 50 13.86 -6.68 -0.32
CA VAL A 50 14.79 -5.66 -0.80
C VAL A 50 14.94 -4.58 0.29
N PRO A 51 16.18 -4.17 0.62
CA PRO A 51 16.42 -3.23 1.71
C PRO A 51 15.72 -1.90 1.42
N TYR A 52 15.25 -1.24 2.49
CA TYR A 52 14.55 0.05 2.46
C TYR A 52 13.17 0.09 1.81
N MET A 53 12.73 -0.97 1.11
CA MET A 53 11.47 -0.95 0.36
C MET A 53 10.23 -0.81 1.24
N ASN A 54 10.29 -1.23 2.50
CA ASN A 54 9.20 -0.99 3.46
C ASN A 54 8.94 0.51 3.65
N TYR A 55 10.01 1.32 3.75
CA TYR A 55 9.88 2.78 3.88
C TYR A 55 9.38 3.42 2.59
N VAL A 56 9.89 2.97 1.44
CA VAL A 56 9.46 3.49 0.12
C VAL A 56 7.97 3.21 -0.09
N THR A 57 7.53 1.97 0.12
CA THR A 57 6.12 1.60 -0.03
C THR A 57 5.24 2.26 1.03
N GLY A 58 5.70 2.36 2.27
CA GLY A 58 4.99 3.08 3.32
C GLY A 58 4.78 4.55 2.98
N ALA A 59 5.83 5.21 2.47
CA ALA A 59 5.74 6.60 2.01
C ALA A 59 4.78 6.74 0.82
N TYR A 60 4.82 5.81 -0.14
CA TYR A 60 3.89 5.78 -1.26
C TYR A 60 2.43 5.66 -0.80
N LEU A 61 2.14 4.70 0.08
CA LEU A 61 0.78 4.49 0.63
C LEU A 61 0.28 5.70 1.41
N ALA A 62 1.13 6.29 2.25
CA ALA A 62 0.79 7.48 3.00
C ALA A 62 0.50 8.68 2.08
N LEU A 63 1.36 8.90 1.08
CA LEU A 63 1.20 10.01 0.14
C LEU A 63 -0.07 9.86 -0.72
N MET A 64 -0.33 8.65 -1.24
CA MET A 64 -1.55 8.38 -2.01
C MET A 64 -2.81 8.58 -1.17
N SER A 65 -2.80 8.16 0.10
CA SER A 65 -3.89 8.41 1.03
C SER A 65 -4.11 9.91 1.25
N VAL A 66 -3.06 10.67 1.59
CA VAL A 66 -3.15 12.11 1.86
C VAL A 66 -3.70 12.89 0.65
N ILE A 67 -3.24 12.57 -0.56
CA ILE A 67 -3.71 13.24 -1.79
C ILE A 67 -5.20 12.99 -2.03
N HIS A 68 -5.71 11.81 -1.69
CA HIS A 68 -7.09 11.44 -1.97
C HIS A 68 -8.07 11.70 -0.82
N ILE A 69 -7.60 12.00 0.40
CA ILE A 69 -8.48 12.29 1.56
C ILE A 69 -9.44 13.45 1.27
N ILE A 70 -8.93 14.61 0.84
CA ILE A 70 -9.76 15.81 0.63
C ILE A 70 -10.78 15.60 -0.51
N PRO A 71 -10.37 15.13 -1.70
CA PRO A 71 -11.31 14.81 -2.78
C PRO A 71 -12.36 13.77 -2.40
N ASN A 72 -11.99 12.73 -1.64
CA ASN A 72 -12.91 11.65 -1.26
C ASN A 72 -13.98 12.11 -0.26
N ILE A 73 -13.63 13.00 0.67
CA ILE A 73 -14.59 13.59 1.60
C ILE A 73 -15.59 14.48 0.83
N GLN A 74 -15.09 15.31 -0.07
CA GLN A 74 -15.95 16.22 -0.86
C GLN A 74 -16.88 15.47 -1.82
N GLY A 75 -16.42 14.36 -2.39
CA GLY A 75 -17.21 13.52 -3.29
C GLY A 75 -18.13 12.50 -2.61
N HIS A 76 -18.18 12.45 -1.27
CA HIS A 76 -18.88 11.41 -0.50
C HIS A 76 -18.47 9.98 -0.88
N HIS A 77 -17.21 9.81 -1.29
CA HIS A 77 -16.62 8.54 -1.71
C HIS A 77 -16.12 7.76 -0.49
N TRP A 78 -17.05 7.38 0.40
CA TRP A 78 -16.75 6.75 1.71
C TRP A 78 -15.91 5.48 1.59
N PHE A 79 -16.09 4.70 0.52
CA PHE A 79 -15.31 3.51 0.26
C PHE A 79 -13.81 3.83 0.05
N TYR A 80 -13.51 4.81 -0.81
CA TYR A 80 -12.14 5.26 -1.07
C TYR A 80 -11.51 5.97 0.14
N LEU A 81 -12.32 6.58 1.00
CA LEU A 81 -11.85 7.14 2.27
C LEU A 81 -11.43 6.04 3.25
N ALA A 82 -12.23 4.97 3.38
CA ALA A 82 -11.89 3.81 4.21
C ALA A 82 -10.60 3.13 3.70
N GLU A 83 -10.46 2.97 2.39
CA GLU A 83 -9.22 2.47 1.78
C GLU A 83 -8.00 3.36 2.10
N GLY A 84 -8.17 4.69 2.09
CA GLY A 84 -7.11 5.63 2.46
C GLY A 84 -6.69 5.49 3.93
N ILE A 85 -7.63 5.21 4.84
CA ILE A 85 -7.32 4.96 6.25
C ILE A 85 -6.52 3.67 6.42
N ILE A 86 -6.92 2.60 5.72
CA ILE A 86 -6.19 1.32 5.75
C ILE A 86 -4.77 1.49 5.19
N ASP A 87 -4.59 2.30 4.14
CA ASP A 87 -3.26 2.62 3.61
C ASP A 87 -2.36 3.34 4.63
N LEU A 88 -2.91 4.24 5.43
CA LEU A 88 -2.16 4.91 6.50
C LEU A 88 -1.76 3.93 7.60
N ILE A 89 -2.65 3.01 7.98
CA ILE A 89 -2.33 1.95 8.95
C ILE A 89 -1.23 1.05 8.39
N ALA A 90 -1.34 0.63 7.13
CA ALA A 90 -0.33 -0.17 6.46
C ALA A 90 1.02 0.57 6.38
N ALA A 91 1.01 1.87 6.10
CA ALA A 91 2.22 2.70 6.11
C ALA A 91 2.88 2.74 7.49
N VAL A 92 2.11 2.95 8.56
CA VAL A 92 2.62 2.91 9.94
C VAL A 92 3.21 1.54 10.27
N VAL A 93 2.54 0.46 9.89
CA VAL A 93 3.08 -0.90 10.09
C VAL A 93 4.38 -1.07 9.31
N LEU A 94 4.47 -0.65 8.05
CA LEU A 94 5.70 -0.75 7.26
C LEU A 94 6.86 0.06 7.86
N PHE A 95 6.60 1.27 8.38
CA PHE A 95 7.61 2.10 9.03
C PHE A 95 8.10 1.51 10.36
N THR A 96 7.23 0.83 11.10
CA THR A 96 7.53 0.22 12.40
C THR A 96 8.03 -1.22 12.30
N SER A 97 7.88 -1.88 11.15
CA SER A 97 8.30 -3.27 10.90
C SER A 97 9.82 -3.48 10.87
N GLY A 98 10.62 -2.42 11.06
CA GLY A 98 12.08 -2.49 11.04
C GLY A 98 12.66 -2.71 9.64
N ARG A 99 13.98 -2.47 9.52
CA ARG A 99 14.72 -2.72 8.27
C ARG A 99 14.63 -4.18 7.87
N THR A 100 14.12 -4.45 6.67
CA THR A 100 14.34 -5.73 5.98
C THR A 100 15.84 -5.86 5.73
N LYS A 101 16.50 -6.58 6.64
CA LYS A 101 17.89 -7.08 6.57
C LYS A 101 18.94 -6.03 6.18
N GLU A 102 19.56 -5.41 7.19
CA GLU A 102 20.99 -5.12 7.09
C GLU A 102 21.70 -6.48 7.10
N SER A 103 22.14 -6.91 5.91
CA SER A 103 23.15 -7.95 5.76
C SER A 103 24.53 -7.34 5.85
#